data_AF-A0A285IX95-F1
#
_entry.id   AF-A0A285IX95-F1
#
_cell.length_a   1.000
_cell.length_b   1.000
_cell.length_c   1.000
_cell.angle_alpha   90.00
_cell.angle_beta   90.00
_cell.angle_gamma   90.00
#
_symmetry.space_group_name_H-M   'P 1'
#
loop_
_entity.id
_entity.type
_entity.pdbx_description
1 polymer ?
#
loop_
_entity_poly.entity_id
_entity_poly.type
_entity_poly.pdbx_seq_one_letter_code
_entity_poly.pdbx_strand_id
1 'polypeptide(L)'
;MPEYLFVYGTLRQRAQRRAAGKRCYQLLQQHASLLGQGHLQAKLYLVDYYPGAALTDNPDWQVTGEVYQLQQPALLLAESDQYEACGPGFAVPTEYLRLQQQITLKNGEVISAWVYIYNHPIDGLQQIMSGDFLHCL
;
A
#
# COMPACT_ATOMS: atom_id res chain seq x y z
N MET A 1 10.96 2.62 18.25
CA MET A 1 10.65 1.37 17.52
C MET A 1 10.70 1.69 16.03
N PRO A 2 11.12 0.75 15.16
CA PRO A 2 11.13 1.00 13.72
C PRO A 2 9.70 1.24 13.20
N GLU A 3 9.57 2.12 12.21
CA GLU A 3 8.32 2.31 11.48
C GLU A 3 8.43 1.67 10.11
N TYR A 4 7.37 0.97 9.70
CA TYR A 4 7.32 0.25 8.44
C TYR A 4 6.19 0.80 7.57
N LEU A 5 6.38 0.74 6.26
CA LEU A 5 5.36 1.00 5.25
C LEU A 5 5.20 -0.24 4.38
N PHE A 6 3.97 -0.70 4.19
CA PHE A 6 3.64 -1.74 3.24
C PHE A 6 2.98 -1.14 2.00
N VAL A 7 3.57 -1.41 0.84
CA VAL A 7 3.07 -0.95 -0.47
C VAL A 7 2.70 -2.13 -1.35
N TYR A 8 1.49 -2.13 -1.90
CA TYR A 8 0.98 -3.24 -2.71
C TYR A 8 0.70 -2.86 -4.17
N GLY A 9 0.81 -1.58 -4.52
CA GLY A 9 0.47 -1.05 -5.82
C GLY A 9 1.60 -0.28 -6.50
N THR A 10 1.27 0.93 -6.94
CA THR A 10 2.14 1.76 -7.78
C THR A 10 3.48 2.11 -7.15
N LEU A 11 3.61 2.15 -5.82
CA LEU A 11 4.87 2.45 -5.14
C LEU A 11 5.86 1.26 -5.08
N ARG A 12 5.49 0.07 -5.55
CA ARG A 12 6.40 -1.09 -5.60
C ARG A 12 7.52 -0.91 -6.64
N GLN A 13 8.66 -1.57 -6.42
CA GLN A 13 9.85 -1.39 -7.26
C GLN A 13 9.61 -1.64 -8.76
N ARG A 14 8.86 -2.71 -9.07
CA ARG A 14 8.58 -3.15 -10.45
C ARG A 14 7.29 -2.57 -11.03
N ALA A 15 6.60 -1.70 -10.30
CA ALA A 15 5.35 -1.12 -10.77
C ALA A 15 5.57 -0.10 -11.88
N GLN A 16 4.66 -0.08 -12.86
CA GLN A 16 4.54 1.05 -13.77
C GLN A 16 3.98 2.24 -12.99
N ARG A 17 4.71 3.36 -12.99
CA ARG A 17 4.36 4.57 -12.22
C ARG A 17 4.13 5.76 -13.15
N ARG A 18 3.03 6.47 -12.91
CA ARG A 18 2.79 7.80 -13.51
C ARG A 18 3.71 8.87 -12.91
N ALA A 19 3.77 10.02 -13.55
CA ALA A 19 4.62 11.14 -13.12
C ALA A 19 4.38 11.56 -11.67
N ALA A 20 3.11 11.59 -11.22
CA ALA A 20 2.73 11.95 -9.86
C ALA A 20 3.37 11.07 -8.78
N GLY A 21 3.52 9.76 -9.04
CA GLY A 21 4.13 8.81 -8.09
C GLY A 21 5.66 8.78 -8.11
N LYS A 22 6.32 9.52 -9.02
CA LYS A 22 7.79 9.49 -9.13
C LYS A 22 8.46 10.09 -7.90
N ARG A 23 7.96 11.20 -7.38
CA ARG A 23 8.52 11.90 -6.23
C ARG A 23 8.43 11.04 -4.95
N CYS A 24 7.24 10.52 -4.67
CA CYS A 24 7.01 9.63 -3.52
C CYS A 24 7.92 8.40 -3.59
N TYR A 25 8.02 7.74 -4.76
CA TYR A 25 8.91 6.60 -4.94
C TYR A 25 10.41 6.96 -4.80
N GLN A 26 10.84 8.13 -5.29
CA GLN A 26 12.22 8.58 -5.12
C GLN A 26 12.57 8.78 -3.65
N LEU A 27 11.69 9.43 -2.88
CA LEU A 27 11.88 9.60 -1.46
C LEU A 27 11.90 8.25 -0.73
N LEU A 28 11.01 7.32 -1.10
CA LEU A 28 11.01 5.96 -0.56
C LEU A 28 12.37 5.27 -0.79
N GLN A 29 12.96 5.42 -1.97
CA GLN A 29 14.27 4.83 -2.26
C GLN A 29 15.45 5.53 -1.56
N GLN A 30 15.29 6.80 -1.19
CA GLN A 30 16.33 7.58 -0.49
C GLN A 30 16.27 7.41 1.04
N HIS A 31 15.07 7.21 1.58
CA HIS A 31 14.79 7.30 3.01
C HIS A 31 14.05 6.09 3.57
N ALA A 32 13.96 5.00 2.80
CA ALA A 32 13.54 3.70 3.29
C ALA A 32 14.47 2.58 2.79
N SER A 33 14.46 1.45 3.48
CA SER A 33 15.11 0.21 3.04
C SER A 33 14.08 -0.88 2.84
N LEU A 34 14.14 -1.55 1.68
CA LEU A 34 13.28 -2.70 1.40
C LEU A 34 13.64 -3.84 2.36
N LEU A 35 12.68 -4.24 3.20
CA LEU A 35 12.80 -5.40 4.08
C LEU A 35 12.49 -6.70 3.31
N GLY A 36 11.53 -6.64 2.39
CA GLY A 36 11.17 -7.79 1.54
C GLY A 36 9.69 -7.78 1.16
N GLN A 37 9.18 -8.95 0.78
CA GLN A 37 7.76 -9.15 0.50
C GLN A 37 6.97 -9.45 1.77
N GLY A 38 5.71 -9.02 1.79
CA GLY A 38 4.75 -9.33 2.85
C GLY A 38 3.33 -9.49 2.31
N HIS A 39 2.45 -9.97 3.20
CA HIS A 39 1.05 -10.23 2.90
C HIS A 39 0.15 -9.51 3.90
N LEU A 40 -0.88 -8.84 3.38
CA LEU A 40 -1.96 -8.22 4.13
C LEU A 40 -3.24 -9.05 3.96
N GLN A 41 -3.99 -9.29 5.03
CA GLN A 41 -5.30 -9.93 4.96
C GLN A 41 -6.34 -8.96 4.35
N ALA A 42 -6.50 -9.03 3.04
CA ALA A 42 -7.34 -8.12 2.27
C ALA A 42 -7.69 -8.72 0.92
N LYS A 43 -8.74 -8.17 0.29
CA LYS A 43 -9.03 -8.35 -1.13
C LYS A 43 -8.45 -7.19 -1.92
N LEU A 44 -7.94 -7.47 -3.10
CA LEU A 44 -7.41 -6.46 -4.01
C LEU A 44 -8.40 -6.19 -5.13
N TYR A 45 -8.62 -4.92 -5.46
CA TYR A 45 -9.49 -4.49 -6.56
C TYR A 45 -8.74 -3.56 -7.50
N LEU A 46 -9.09 -3.62 -8.77
CA LEU A 46 -8.67 -2.63 -9.76
C LEU A 46 -9.63 -1.44 -9.70
N VAL A 47 -9.17 -0.31 -9.17
CA VAL A 47 -9.98 0.92 -9.03
C VAL A 47 -9.99 1.69 -10.35
N ASP A 48 -8.82 1.85 -10.94
CA ASP A 48 -8.58 2.37 -12.29
C ASP A 48 -7.23 1.76 -12.73
N TYR A 49 -6.28 2.55 -13.22
CA TYR A 49 -4.90 2.13 -13.49
C TYR A 49 -4.10 1.80 -12.21
N TYR A 50 -4.70 1.89 -11.03
CA TYR A 50 -4.10 1.60 -9.72
C TYR A 50 -5.00 0.68 -8.89
N PRO A 51 -4.42 -0.05 -7.92
CA PRO A 51 -5.16 -0.99 -7.10
C PRO A 51 -5.67 -0.34 -5.80
N GLY A 52 -6.76 -0.88 -5.26
CA GLY A 52 -7.25 -0.58 -3.91
C GLY A 52 -7.40 -1.87 -3.09
N ALA A 53 -6.83 -1.90 -1.88
CA ALA A 53 -7.02 -2.99 -0.94
C ALA A 53 -8.19 -2.73 0.01
N ALA A 54 -9.08 -3.71 0.16
CA ALA A 54 -10.15 -3.71 1.15
C ALA A 54 -9.93 -4.83 2.17
N LEU A 55 -9.91 -4.51 3.46
CA LEU A 55 -9.67 -5.47 4.54
C LEU A 55 -10.74 -6.57 4.56
N THR A 56 -10.35 -7.76 5.00
CA THR A 56 -11.26 -8.92 5.09
C THR A 56 -10.84 -9.84 6.22
N ASP A 57 -11.81 -10.51 6.84
CA ASP A 57 -11.55 -11.54 7.86
C ASP A 57 -11.39 -12.95 7.25
N ASN A 58 -11.57 -13.09 5.94
CA ASN A 58 -11.43 -14.39 5.28
C ASN A 58 -9.95 -14.70 5.03
N PRO A 59 -9.39 -15.77 5.64
CA PRO A 59 -7.96 -16.11 5.57
C PRO A 59 -7.47 -16.44 4.15
N ASP A 60 -8.38 -16.86 3.25
CA ASP A 60 -8.07 -17.24 1.87
C ASP A 60 -7.68 -16.03 0.99
N TRP A 61 -7.99 -14.81 1.42
CA TRP A 61 -7.76 -13.60 0.62
C TRP A 61 -6.62 -12.76 1.18
N GLN A 62 -5.54 -12.68 0.41
CA GLN A 62 -4.34 -11.94 0.81
C GLN A 62 -3.87 -11.02 -0.31
N VAL A 63 -3.36 -9.85 0.06
CA VAL A 63 -2.70 -8.90 -0.84
C VAL A 63 -1.19 -9.02 -0.66
N THR A 64 -0.50 -9.25 -1.77
CA THR A 64 0.96 -9.31 -1.81
C THR A 64 1.55 -7.92 -2.08
N GLY A 65 2.57 -7.56 -1.31
CA GLY A 65 3.27 -6.29 -1.47
C GLY A 65 4.70 -6.32 -0.97
N GLU A 66 5.28 -5.13 -0.86
CA GLU A 66 6.64 -4.88 -0.41
C GLU A 66 6.60 -4.11 0.91
N VAL A 67 7.46 -4.51 1.85
CA VAL A 67 7.62 -3.87 3.15
C VAL A 67 8.91 -3.06 3.15
N TYR A 68 8.80 -1.81 3.56
CA TYR A 68 9.90 -0.88 3.68
C TYR A 68 10.06 -0.44 5.13
N GLN A 69 11.28 -0.50 5.65
CA GLN A 69 11.64 0.14 6.91
C GLN A 69 11.96 1.62 6.65
N LEU A 70 11.27 2.52 7.34
CA LEU A 70 11.38 3.96 7.14
C LEU A 70 12.50 4.53 8.02
N GLN A 71 13.46 5.25 7.42
CA GLN A 71 14.47 6.02 8.17
C GLN A 71 13.97 7.42 8.53
N GLN A 72 13.11 8.02 7.71
CA GLN A 72 12.45 9.30 8.00
C GLN A 72 10.93 9.18 7.90
N PRO A 73 10.27 8.56 8.89
CA PRO A 73 8.85 8.21 8.79
C PRO A 73 7.95 9.43 8.56
N ALA A 74 8.11 10.50 9.35
CA ALA A 74 7.29 11.71 9.23
C ALA A 74 7.31 12.32 7.83
N LEU A 75 8.48 12.39 7.19
CA LEU A 75 8.64 12.92 5.84
C LEU A 75 8.01 11.99 4.79
N LEU A 76 8.29 10.69 4.86
CA LEU A 76 7.78 9.72 3.90
C LEU A 76 6.26 9.57 3.99
N LEU A 77 5.73 9.51 5.20
CA LEU A 77 4.32 9.39 5.47
C LEU A 77 3.56 10.64 5.03
N ALA A 78 4.10 11.85 5.26
CA ALA A 78 3.48 13.08 4.77
C ALA A 78 3.47 13.17 3.24
N GLU A 79 4.55 12.80 2.56
CA GLU A 79 4.58 12.77 1.09
C GLU A 79 3.64 11.68 0.53
N SER A 80 3.58 10.52 1.19
CA SER A 80 2.68 9.42 0.80
C SER A 80 1.21 9.82 1.00
N ASP A 81 0.86 10.50 2.09
CA ASP A 81 -0.49 11.03 2.30
C ASP A 81 -0.91 12.04 1.23
N GLN A 82 0.05 12.86 0.76
CA GLN A 82 -0.19 13.82 -0.32
C GLN A 82 -0.38 13.10 -1.66
N TYR A 83 0.40 12.04 -1.91
CA TYR A 83 0.30 11.23 -3.13
C TYR A 83 -1.02 10.45 -3.19
N GLU A 84 -1.44 9.85 -2.08
CA GLU A 84 -2.67 9.05 -1.95
C GLU A 84 -3.91 9.91 -1.66
N ALA A 85 -3.76 11.24 -1.71
CA ALA A 85 -4.84 12.22 -1.50
C ALA A 85 -5.61 12.03 -0.18
N CYS A 86 -4.92 11.65 0.90
CA CYS A 86 -5.52 11.40 2.21
C CYS A 86 -4.94 12.27 3.35
N GLY A 87 -4.11 13.27 3.01
CA GLY A 87 -3.55 14.23 3.97
C GLY A 87 -4.47 15.43 4.28
N PRO A 88 -3.97 16.42 5.03
CA PRO A 88 -4.68 17.68 5.27
C PRO A 88 -4.99 18.42 3.96
N GLY A 89 -6.25 18.85 3.78
CA GLY A 89 -6.68 19.64 2.61
C GLY A 89 -7.45 18.85 1.54
N PHE A 90 -7.61 17.54 1.69
CA PHE A 90 -8.49 16.73 0.85
C PHE A 90 -9.91 16.66 1.43
N ALA A 91 -10.90 16.55 0.54
CA ALA A 91 -12.30 16.38 0.94
C ALA A 91 -12.50 15.00 1.59
N VAL A 92 -13.29 14.97 2.67
CA VAL A 92 -13.65 13.72 3.36
C VAL A 92 -15.01 13.20 2.86
N PRO A 93 -15.20 11.87 2.72
CA PRO A 93 -14.20 10.82 2.92
C PRO A 93 -13.13 10.83 1.84
N THR A 94 -11.88 10.61 2.23
CA THR A 94 -10.75 10.44 1.30
C THR A 94 -10.82 9.05 0.68
N GLU A 95 -10.28 8.91 -0.54
CA GLU A 95 -10.29 7.65 -1.27
C GLU A 95 -9.48 6.56 -0.57
N TYR A 96 -8.36 6.95 0.06
CA TYR A 96 -7.56 6.09 0.91
C TYR A 96 -7.56 6.55 2.37
N LEU A 97 -7.35 5.61 3.28
CA LEU A 97 -7.08 5.82 4.70
C LEU A 97 -5.71 5.23 5.05
N ARG A 98 -4.87 6.00 5.73
CA ARG A 98 -3.62 5.47 6.29
C ARG A 98 -3.87 4.79 7.63
N LEU A 99 -3.75 3.47 7.68
CA LEU A 99 -3.97 2.65 8.87
C LEU A 99 -2.72 1.82 9.20
N GLN A 100 -2.52 1.50 10.48
CA GLN A 100 -1.57 0.46 10.85
C GLN A 100 -2.23 -0.90 10.75
N GLN A 101 -1.57 -1.85 10.07
CA GLN A 101 -2.06 -3.21 9.87
C GLN A 101 -0.95 -4.22 10.13
N GLN A 102 -1.37 -5.44 10.47
CA GLN A 102 -0.46 -6.57 10.61
C GLN A 102 -0.09 -7.12 9.24
N ILE A 103 1.21 -7.22 8.97
CA ILE A 103 1.77 -7.74 7.73
C ILE A 103 2.55 -9.00 8.04
N THR A 104 2.21 -10.09 7.36
CA THR A 104 2.94 -11.36 7.47
C THR A 104 4.06 -11.36 6.43
N LEU A 105 5.30 -11.29 6.89
CA LEU A 105 6.50 -11.39 6.06
C LEU A 105 6.68 -12.81 5.52
N LYS A 106 7.47 -12.96 4.46
CA LYS A 106 7.76 -14.26 3.83
C LYS A 106 8.36 -15.31 4.79
N ASN A 107 9.08 -14.86 5.82
CA ASN A 107 9.65 -15.73 6.86
C ASN A 107 8.62 -16.15 7.93
N GLY A 108 7.36 -15.71 7.83
CA GLY A 108 6.29 -15.97 8.80
C GLY A 108 6.25 -14.99 9.98
N GLU A 109 7.18 -14.04 10.06
CA GLU A 109 7.16 -12.98 11.06
C GLU A 109 6.01 -12.00 10.79
N VAL A 110 5.34 -11.57 11.85
CA VAL A 110 4.24 -10.60 11.78
C VAL A 110 4.73 -9.27 12.32
N ILE A 111 4.62 -8.22 11.50
CA ILE A 111 5.00 -6.86 11.87
C ILE A 111 3.82 -5.90 11.73
N SER A 112 3.84 -4.80 12.49
CA SER A 112 2.92 -3.68 12.27
C SER A 112 3.52 -2.71 11.25
N ALA A 113 2.77 -2.39 10.19
CA ALA A 113 3.18 -1.43 9.17
C ALA A 113 2.04 -0.47 8.81
N TRP A 114 2.40 0.75 8.40
CA TRP A 114 1.48 1.69 7.77
C TRP A 114 1.05 1.16 6.40
N VAL A 115 -0.24 1.30 6.08
CA VAL A 115 -0.85 0.88 4.82
C VAL A 115 -1.91 1.90 4.41
N TYR A 116 -2.02 2.16 3.11
CA TYR A 116 -3.11 2.93 2.53
C TYR A 116 -4.23 1.99 2.10
N ILE A 117 -5.37 2.03 2.80
CA ILE A 117 -6.54 1.16 2.59
C ILE A 117 -7.60 1.93 1.81
N TYR A 118 -8.17 1.30 0.79
CA TYR A 118 -9.22 1.90 -0.03
C TYR A 118 -10.52 2.05 0.78
N ASN A 119 -11.17 3.21 0.67
CA ASN A 119 -12.24 3.65 1.57
C ASN A 119 -13.55 4.00 0.84
N HIS A 120 -13.64 3.72 -0.45
CA HIS A 120 -14.88 3.89 -1.22
C HIS A 120 -15.57 2.54 -1.47
N PRO A 121 -16.85 2.55 -1.91
CA PRO A 121 -17.55 1.33 -2.28
C PRO A 121 -16.79 0.53 -3.34
N ILE A 122 -16.77 -0.78 -3.17
CA ILE A 122 -16.10 -1.74 -4.06
C ILE A 122 -17.05 -2.35 -5.09
N ASP A 123 -18.33 -1.98 -5.04
CA ASP A 123 -19.38 -2.46 -5.94
C ASP A 123 -19.01 -2.17 -7.40
N GLY A 124 -18.98 -3.22 -8.22
CA GLY A 124 -18.65 -3.12 -9.64
C GLY A 124 -17.15 -3.05 -9.98
N LEU A 125 -16.26 -2.98 -8.98
CA LEU A 125 -14.82 -3.07 -9.22
C LEU A 125 -14.40 -4.49 -9.54
N GLN A 126 -13.44 -4.64 -10.46
CA GLN A 126 -12.86 -5.94 -10.77
C GLN A 126 -11.94 -6.39 -9.63
N GLN A 127 -12.29 -7.50 -8.98
CA GLN A 127 -11.38 -8.12 -8.01
C GLN A 127 -10.16 -8.72 -8.72
N ILE A 128 -8.98 -8.41 -8.21
CA ILE A 128 -7.72 -9.04 -8.58
C ILE A 128 -7.56 -10.31 -7.75
N MET A 129 -7.97 -11.45 -8.31
CA MET A 129 -8.03 -12.74 -7.60
C MET A 129 -6.66 -13.24 -7.15
N SER A 130 -5.58 -12.85 -7.84
CA SER A 130 -4.21 -13.21 -7.45
C SER A 130 -3.73 -12.52 -6.17
N GLY A 131 -4.38 -11.42 -5.78
CA GLY A 131 -3.91 -10.55 -4.69
C GLY A 131 -2.59 -9.82 -4.98
N ASP A 132 -2.03 -9.94 -6.19
CA ASP A 132 -0.78 -9.28 -6.59
C ASP A 132 -1.02 -8.39 -7.81
N PHE A 133 -0.99 -7.07 -7.58
CA PHE A 133 -1.17 -6.07 -8.63
C PHE A 133 -0.16 -6.20 -9.78
N LEU A 134 1.08 -6.63 -9.48
CA LEU A 134 2.12 -6.76 -10.50
C LEU A 134 2.03 -8.07 -11.29
N HIS A 135 1.20 -9.01 -10.84
CA HIS A 135 0.86 -10.23 -11.58
C HIS A 135 -0.42 -10.06 -12.43
N CYS A 136 -1.02 -8.88 -12.42
CA CYS A 136 -2.23 -8.58 -13.20
C CYS A 136 -1.96 -8.05 -14.62
N LEU A 137 -0.72 -8.08 -15.09
CA LEU A 137 -0.32 -7.66 -16.44
C LEU A 137 0.03 -8.88 -17.31
#